data_AF-A0A970VF49-F1
#
_entry.id   AF-A0A970VF49-F1
#
_cell.length_a   1.000
_cell.length_b   1.000
_cell.length_c   1.000
_cell.angle_alpha   90.00
_cell.angle_beta   90.00
_cell.angle_gamma   90.00
#
_symmetry.space_group_name_H-M   'P 1'
#
loop_
_entity.id
_entity.type
_entity.pdbx_description
1 polymer ?
#
loop_
_entity_poly.entity_id
_entity_poly.type
_entity_poly.pdbx_seq_one_letter_code
_entity_poly.pdbx_strand_id
1 'polypeptide(L)'
;MLMPIIGILVGIILGLVLPVHIPTAYSSYMSIAVLAALDSVFGGIRASLEKKFETDAFISGFFGNALLAAGLAYIGDRLDVPIYLAAIFAFGSRLFQNFAMIRRFFLNRIRERFRQKYENNHSQI
;
A
#
# COMPACT_ATOMS: atom_id res chain seq x y z
N MET A 1 5.59 8.61 -15.82
CA MET A 1 6.12 8.86 -14.45
C MET A 1 5.52 10.09 -13.78
N LEU A 2 5.02 11.09 -14.51
CA LEU A 2 4.45 12.31 -13.91
C LEU A 2 3.03 12.13 -13.33
N MET A 3 2.19 11.29 -13.96
CA MET A 3 0.78 11.08 -13.56
C MET A 3 0.59 10.71 -12.08
N PRO A 4 1.33 9.75 -11.49
CA PRO A 4 1.18 9.42 -10.06
C PRO A 4 1.58 10.57 -9.13
N ILE A 5 2.60 11.34 -9.50
CA ILE A 5 3.09 12.49 -8.71
C ILE A 5 2.02 13.59 -8.68
N ILE A 6 1.40 13.87 -9.84
CA ILE A 6 0.29 14.82 -9.94
C ILE A 6 -0.89 14.34 -9.08
N GLY A 7 -1.24 13.05 -9.14
CA GLY A 7 -2.32 12.49 -8.32
C GLY A 7 -2.07 12.65 -6.81
N ILE A 8 -0.84 12.41 -6.35
CA ILE A 8 -0.46 12.61 -4.94
C ILE A 8 -0.56 14.09 -4.56
N LEU A 9 -0.02 14.99 -5.39
CA LEU A 9 -0.09 16.43 -5.13
C LEU A 9 -1.53 16.93 -5.07
N VAL A 10 -2.37 16.52 -6.02
CA VAL A 10 -3.81 16.86 -6.03
C VAL A 10 -4.49 16.33 -4.77
N GLY A 11 -4.24 15.09 -4.37
CA GLY A 11 -4.81 14.51 -3.15
C GLY A 11 -4.40 15.26 -1.88
N ILE A 12 -3.13 15.64 -1.75
CA ILE A 12 -2.62 16.41 -0.61
C ILE A 12 -3.26 17.80 -0.59
N ILE A 13 -3.28 18.50 -1.72
CA ILE A 13 -3.86 19.85 -1.81
C ILE A 13 -5.35 19.80 -1.47
N LEU A 14 -6.10 18.84 -2.02
CA LEU A 14 -7.51 18.66 -1.71
C LEU A 14 -7.72 18.40 -0.21
N GLY A 15 -6.91 17.52 0.40
CA GLY A 15 -6.99 17.22 1.83
C GLY A 15 -6.69 18.42 2.74
N LEU A 16 -5.81 19.33 2.32
CA LEU A 16 -5.48 20.56 3.07
C LEU A 16 -6.50 21.67 2.88
N VAL A 17 -7.10 21.79 1.68
CA VAL A 17 -8.06 22.84 1.33
C VAL A 17 -9.47 22.51 1.83
N LEU A 18 -9.84 21.22 1.87
CA LEU A 18 -11.13 20.77 2.37
C LEU A 18 -11.17 20.89 3.91
N PRO A 19 -12.03 21.75 4.50
CA PRO A 19 -12.13 21.93 5.95
C PRO A 19 -12.91 20.79 6.63
N VAL A 20 -12.62 19.54 6.26
CA VAL A 20 -13.29 18.35 6.80
C VAL A 20 -12.64 18.00 8.14
N HIS A 21 -13.27 18.46 9.21
CA HIS A 21 -12.90 18.07 10.56
C HIS A 21 -13.53 16.71 10.82
N ILE A 22 -12.72 15.66 10.82
CA ILE A 22 -13.19 14.30 11.14
C ILE A 22 -13.42 14.25 12.66
N PRO A 23 -14.66 14.05 13.13
CA PRO A 23 -14.91 13.86 14.56
C PRO A 23 -14.08 12.70 15.10
N THR A 24 -13.58 12.83 16.34
CA THR A 24 -12.71 11.82 16.98
C THR A 24 -13.31 10.42 16.99
N ALA A 25 -14.65 10.31 17.03
CA ALA A 25 -15.38 9.06 16.93
C ALA A 25 -15.14 8.27 15.63
N TYR A 26 -14.80 8.95 14.52
CA TYR A 26 -14.57 8.31 13.22
C TYR A 26 -13.08 8.12 12.90
N SER A 27 -12.17 8.58 13.77
CA SER A 27 -10.72 8.50 13.56
C SER A 27 -10.23 7.06 13.44
N SER A 28 -10.80 6.12 14.20
CA SER A 28 -10.47 4.70 14.13
C SER A 28 -10.82 4.10 12.77
N TYR A 29 -12.01 4.38 12.25
CA TYR A 29 -12.48 3.89 10.95
C TYR A 29 -11.62 4.43 9.81
N MET A 30 -11.32 5.73 9.85
CA MET A 30 -10.44 6.37 8.87
C MET A 30 -9.03 5.79 8.90
N SER A 31 -8.46 5.56 10.09
CA SER A 31 -7.11 5.01 10.23
C SER A 31 -6.99 3.63 9.57
N ILE A 32 -7.98 2.77 9.74
CA ILE A 32 -7.95 1.40 9.21
C ILE A 32 -8.29 1.39 7.72
N ALA A 33 -9.19 2.26 7.26
CA ALA A 33 -9.45 2.46 5.84
C ALA A 33 -8.18 2.92 5.10
N VAL A 34 -7.44 3.88 5.67
CA VAL A 34 -6.15 4.33 5.13
C VAL A 34 -5.12 3.20 5.15
N LEU A 35 -5.04 2.41 6.22
CA LEU A 35 -4.15 1.25 6.27
C LEU A 35 -4.45 0.23 5.15
N ALA A 36 -5.72 -0.05 4.89
CA ALA A 36 -6.16 -0.94 3.83
C ALA A 36 -5.89 -0.38 2.41
N ALA A 37 -6.08 0.93 2.23
CA ALA A 37 -5.71 1.63 1.01
C ALA A 37 -4.19 1.56 0.76
N LEU A 38 -3.38 1.77 1.81
CA LEU A 38 -1.93 1.63 1.75
C LEU A 38 -1.50 0.20 1.39
N ASP A 39 -2.11 -0.84 1.97
CA ASP A 39 -1.83 -2.24 1.56
C ASP A 39 -2.02 -2.42 0.05
N SER A 40 -3.09 -1.84 -0.51
CA SER A 40 -3.36 -1.89 -1.96
C SER A 40 -2.31 -1.14 -2.79
N VAL A 41 -1.80 0.00 -2.30
CA VAL A 41 -0.67 0.74 -2.93
C VAL A 41 0.60 -0.12 -2.95
N PHE A 42 0.96 -0.74 -1.83
CA PHE A 42 2.12 -1.63 -1.77
C PHE A 42 1.94 -2.88 -2.65
N GLY A 43 0.73 -3.45 -2.68
CA GLY A 43 0.36 -4.52 -3.59
C GLY A 43 0.51 -4.12 -5.06
N GLY A 44 0.08 -2.91 -5.42
CA GLY A 44 0.23 -2.36 -6.77
C GLY A 44 1.69 -2.16 -7.17
N ILE A 45 2.53 -1.61 -6.27
CA ILE A 45 3.98 -1.47 -6.51
C ILE A 45 4.61 -2.83 -6.74
N ARG A 46 4.31 -3.81 -5.87
CA ARG A 46 4.79 -5.19 -6.02
C ARG A 46 4.38 -5.78 -7.37
N ALA A 47 3.09 -5.69 -7.73
CA ALA A 47 2.58 -6.22 -8.99
C ALA A 47 3.25 -5.56 -10.21
N SER A 48 3.56 -4.26 -10.12
CA SER A 48 4.31 -3.53 -11.14
C SER A 48 5.75 -4.05 -11.29
N LEU A 49 6.44 -4.32 -10.17
CA LEU A 49 7.78 -4.92 -10.20
C LEU A 49 7.77 -6.35 -10.77
N GLU A 50 6.70 -7.11 -10.52
CA GLU A 50 6.48 -8.46 -11.06
C GLU A 50 5.94 -8.47 -12.50
N LYS A 51 5.71 -7.30 -13.12
CA LYS A 51 5.06 -7.14 -14.45
C LYS A 51 3.66 -7.78 -14.55
N LYS A 52 2.93 -7.83 -13.45
CA LYS A 52 1.57 -8.38 -13.32
C LYS A 52 0.57 -7.33 -12.84
N PHE A 53 0.84 -6.06 -13.12
CA PHE A 53 -0.02 -4.97 -12.66
C PHE A 53 -1.30 -4.90 -13.51
N GLU A 54 -2.44 -5.05 -12.85
CA GLU A 54 -3.76 -4.88 -13.45
C GLU A 54 -4.46 -3.71 -12.77
N THR A 55 -4.81 -2.68 -13.56
CA THR A 55 -5.42 -1.45 -13.06
C THR A 55 -6.75 -1.71 -12.37
N ASP A 56 -7.58 -2.59 -12.93
CA ASP A 56 -8.91 -2.90 -12.40
C ASP A 56 -8.82 -3.58 -11.03
N ALA A 57 -7.88 -4.53 -10.87
CA ALA A 57 -7.61 -5.18 -9.59
C ALA A 57 -7.05 -4.19 -8.55
N PHE A 58 -6.20 -3.25 -8.97
CA PHE A 58 -5.67 -2.21 -8.09
C PHE A 58 -6.76 -1.24 -7.61
N ILE A 59 -7.58 -0.70 -8.53
CA ILE A 59 -8.63 0.27 -8.19
C ILE A 59 -9.72 -0.38 -7.33
N SER A 60 -10.18 -1.57 -7.72
CA SER A 60 -11.16 -2.32 -6.92
C SER A 60 -10.62 -2.70 -5.55
N GLY A 61 -9.35 -3.12 -5.47
CA GLY A 61 -8.66 -3.37 -4.20
C GLY A 61 -8.56 -2.11 -3.33
N PHE A 62 -8.14 -0.98 -3.90
CA PHE A 62 -7.94 0.27 -3.16
C PHE A 62 -9.22 0.75 -2.47
N PHE A 63 -10.32 0.89 -3.22
CA PHE A 63 -11.59 1.36 -2.68
C PHE A 63 -12.33 0.25 -1.92
N GLY A 64 -12.37 -0.96 -2.48
CA GLY A 64 -13.07 -2.09 -1.88
C GLY A 64 -12.49 -2.48 -0.53
N ASN A 65 -11.16 -2.59 -0.42
CA ASN A 65 -10.53 -2.93 0.86
C ASN A 65 -10.69 -1.80 1.90
N ALA A 66 -10.60 -0.53 1.49
CA ALA A 66 -10.81 0.59 2.39
C ALA A 66 -12.25 0.64 2.93
N LEU A 67 -13.25 0.42 2.07
CA LEU A 67 -14.65 0.34 2.48
C LEU A 67 -14.92 -0.88 3.37
N LEU A 68 -14.35 -2.05 3.03
CA LEU A 68 -14.46 -3.25 3.86
C LEU A 68 -13.81 -3.03 5.23
N ALA A 69 -12.64 -2.41 5.29
CA ALA A 69 -11.97 -2.07 6.55
C ALA A 69 -12.81 -1.13 7.43
N ALA A 70 -13.34 -0.05 6.85
CA ALA A 70 -14.22 0.87 7.54
C ALA A 70 -15.51 0.18 8.02
N GLY A 71 -16.11 -0.66 7.16
CA GLY A 71 -17.31 -1.43 7.48
C GLY A 71 -17.10 -2.43 8.61
N LEU A 72 -15.98 -3.17 8.60
CA LEU A 72 -15.61 -4.09 9.68
C LEU A 72 -15.40 -3.35 11.00
N ALA A 73 -14.76 -2.19 10.96
CA ALA A 73 -14.55 -1.39 12.15
C ALA A 73 -15.88 -0.83 12.70
N TYR A 74 -16.78 -0.39 11.81
CA TYR A 74 -18.14 0.03 12.19
C TYR A 74 -18.95 -1.12 12.80
N ILE A 75 -18.91 -2.31 12.22
CA ILE A 75 -19.58 -3.50 12.78
C ILE A 75 -18.99 -3.85 14.16
N GLY A 76 -17.67 -3.78 14.32
CA GLY A 76 -17.01 -3.99 15.60
C GLY A 76 -17.51 -3.06 16.70
N ASP A 77 -17.59 -1.76 16.38
CA ASP A 77 -18.11 -0.75 17.31
C ASP A 77 -19.57 -1.01 17.71
N ARG A 78 -20.42 -1.46 16.76
CA ARG A 78 -21.81 -1.82 17.05
C ARG A 78 -21.98 -3.08 17.89
N LEU A 79 -21.04 -4.02 17.78
CA LEU A 79 -21.06 -5.27 18.54
C LEU A 79 -20.31 -5.15 19.88
N ASP A 80 -19.72 -4.00 20.17
CA ASP A 80 -18.81 -3.78 21.32
C ASP A 80 -17.64 -4.78 21.34
N VAL A 81 -17.15 -5.14 20.15
CA VAL A 81 -16.03 -6.07 19.95
C VAL A 81 -14.92 -5.37 19.16
N PRO A 82 -13.64 -5.54 19.52
CA PRO A 82 -12.53 -4.88 18.84
C PRO A 82 -12.17 -5.54 17.50
N ILE A 83 -13.14 -5.76 16.60
CA ILE A 83 -12.96 -6.34 15.25
C ILE A 83 -11.95 -5.53 14.43
N TYR A 84 -11.87 -4.23 14.71
CA TYR A 84 -10.90 -3.32 14.12
C TYR A 84 -9.45 -3.81 14.29
N LEU A 85 -9.12 -4.52 15.38
CA LEU A 85 -7.81 -5.14 15.58
C LEU A 85 -7.54 -6.24 14.55
N ALA A 86 -8.54 -7.09 14.27
CA ALA A 86 -8.40 -8.15 13.27
C ALA A 86 -8.15 -7.57 11.87
N ALA A 87 -8.84 -6.47 11.53
CA ALA A 87 -8.57 -5.74 10.29
C ALA A 87 -7.14 -5.21 10.25
N ILE A 88 -6.68 -4.54 11.33
CA ILE A 88 -5.30 -4.03 11.43
C ILE A 88 -4.27 -5.15 11.26
N PHE A 89 -4.46 -6.30 11.91
CA PHE A 89 -3.56 -7.44 11.77
C PHE A 89 -3.56 -8.02 10.35
N ALA A 90 -4.73 -8.19 9.74
CA ALA A 90 -4.86 -8.76 8.40
C ALA A 90 -4.26 -7.84 7.32
N PHE A 91 -4.63 -6.55 7.31
CA PHE A 91 -4.08 -5.57 6.37
C PHE A 91 -2.61 -5.26 6.67
N GLY A 92 -2.23 -5.14 7.95
CA GLY A 92 -0.85 -4.89 8.36
C GLY A 92 0.09 -6.02 7.97
N SER A 93 -0.31 -7.28 8.19
CA SER A 93 0.47 -8.45 7.77
C SER A 93 0.69 -8.47 6.25
N ARG A 94 -0.36 -8.22 5.46
CA ARG A 94 -0.25 -8.13 4.00
C ARG A 94 0.65 -6.98 3.55
N LEU A 95 0.55 -5.83 4.20
CA LEU A 95 1.39 -4.66 3.90
C LEU A 95 2.86 -5.00 4.13
N PHE A 96 3.20 -5.61 5.27
CA PHE A 96 4.58 -6.04 5.56
C PHE A 96 5.08 -7.11 4.60
N GLN A 97 4.23 -8.05 4.19
CA GLN A 97 4.58 -9.06 3.18
C GLN A 97 4.87 -8.43 1.82
N ASN A 98 4.02 -7.50 1.37
CA ASN A 98 4.22 -6.75 0.14
C ASN A 98 5.54 -5.96 0.19
N PHE A 99 5.81 -5.27 1.30
CA PHE A 99 7.08 -4.59 1.53
C PHE A 99 8.28 -5.53 1.48
N ALA A 100 8.21 -6.69 2.14
CA ALA A 100 9.28 -7.67 2.16
C ALA A 100 9.63 -8.17 0.74
N MET A 101 8.64 -8.38 -0.11
CA MET A 101 8.84 -8.76 -1.51
C MET A 101 9.45 -7.64 -2.34
N ILE A 102 8.96 -6.41 -2.20
CA ILE A 102 9.54 -5.23 -2.85
C ILE A 102 11.02 -5.10 -2.47
N ARG A 103 11.34 -5.14 -1.18
CA ARG A 103 12.72 -5.08 -0.67
C ARG A 103 13.59 -6.19 -1.27
N ARG A 104 13.10 -7.43 -1.30
CA ARG A 104 13.84 -8.58 -1.87
C ARG A 104 14.11 -8.38 -3.37
N PHE A 105 13.15 -7.85 -4.12
CA PHE A 105 13.33 -7.54 -5.54
C PHE A 105 14.48 -6.54 -5.76
N PHE A 106 14.50 -5.45 -5.00
CA PHE A 106 15.58 -4.46 -5.09
C PHE A 106 16.95 -5.05 -4.71
N LEU A 107 17.02 -5.81 -3.62
CA LEU A 107 18.27 -6.46 -3.18
C LEU A 107 18.82 -7.43 -4.24
N ASN A 108 17.97 -8.25 -4.86
CA ASN A 108 18.38 -9.18 -5.92
C ASN A 108 18.90 -8.42 -7.13
N ARG A 109 18.19 -7.39 -7.60
CA ARG A 109 18.62 -6.55 -8.72
C ARG A 109 19.96 -5.87 -8.47
N ILE A 110 20.20 -5.39 -7.24
CA ILE A 110 21.49 -4.81 -6.85
C ILE A 110 22.59 -5.87 -6.91
N ARG A 111 22.36 -7.07 -6.34
CA ARG A 111 23.32 -8.18 -6.34
C ARG A 111 23.70 -8.64 -7.76
N GLU A 112 22.72 -8.73 -8.65
CA GLU A 112 22.94 -9.06 -10.07
C GLU A 112 23.82 -8.03 -10.77
N ARG A 113 23.56 -6.72 -10.55
CA ARG A 113 24.38 -5.64 -11.11
C ARG A 113 25.83 -5.71 -10.64
N PHE A 114 26.07 -6.01 -9.37
CA PHE A 114 27.43 -6.19 -8.87
C PHE A 114 28.11 -7.38 -9.54
N ARG A 115 27.43 -8.52 -9.66
CA ARG A 115 28.00 -9.71 -10.28
C ARG A 115 28.38 -9.49 -11.76
N GLN A 116 27.50 -8.85 -12.54
CA GLN A 116 27.81 -8.48 -13.93
C GLN A 116 29.02 -7.56 -14.03
N LYS A 117 29.17 -6.61 -13.11
CA LYS A 117 30.34 -5.73 -13.08
C LYS A 117 31.64 -6.50 -12.80
N TYR A 118 31.62 -7.52 -11.93
CA TYR A 118 32.80 -8.36 -11.69
C TYR A 118 33.17 -9.20 -12.91
N GLU A 119 32.21 -9.85 -13.55
CA GLU A 119 32.41 -10.69 -14.74
C GLU A 119 32.96 -9.87 -15.92
N ASN A 120 32.43 -8.68 -16.17
CA ASN A 120 32.90 -7.80 -17.25
C ASN A 120 34.35 -7.32 -17.06
N ASN A 121 34.80 -7.06 -15.83
CA ASN A 121 36.16 -6.60 -15.57
C ASN A 121 37.21 -7.71 -15.71
N HIS A 122 36.85 -8.98 -15.48
CA HIS A 122 37.77 -10.12 -15.62
C HIS A 122 37.77 -10.74 -17.02
N SER A 123 36.82 -10.36 -17.87
CA SER A 123 36.78 -10.79 -19.28
C SER A 123 37.67 -9.93 -20.20
N GLN A 124 38.29 -8.86 -19.68
CA GLN A 124 39.14 -7.92 -20.41
C GLN A 124 40.64 -8.05 -20.08
N ILE A 125 41.04 -9.09 -19.34
CA ILE A 125 42.42 -9.45 -18.99
C ILE A 125 42.69 -10.81 -19.61
#